data_AF-A0AAU2LCU1-F1
#
_entry.id   AF-A0AAU2LCU1-F1
#
_cell.length_a   1.000
_cell.length_b   1.000
_cell.length_c   1.000
_cell.angle_alpha   90.00
_cell.angle_beta   90.00
_cell.angle_gamma   90.00
#
_symmetry.space_group_name_H-M   'P 1'
#
loop_
_entity.id
_entity.type
_entity.pdbx_description
1 polymer ?
#
loop_
_entity_poly.entity_id
_entity_poly.type
_entity_poly.pdbx_seq_one_letter_code
_entity_poly.pdbx_strand_id
1 'polypeptide(L)'
;MRTHTPGRRAFASRRDRGQVAFEYMGFIPLMLLVGLFAIQLGVAAYAANQAGTGARTAARAASQDVPRGDSERAGREAMSDWLGSHKNSKFSRHGGSGDVTYTTRVRIPSVVPGIDDWGWAKRSSTMPRG
;
A
#
# COMPACT_ATOMS: atom_id res chain seq x y z
N MET A 1 -41.42 63.11 -34.79
CA MET A 1 -41.98 61.94 -34.10
C MET A 1 -40.87 60.90 -33.96
N ARG A 2 -40.18 60.83 -32.81
CA ARG A 2 -39.04 59.92 -32.58
C ARG A 2 -39.51 58.76 -31.73
N THR A 3 -39.51 57.54 -32.27
CA THR A 3 -39.81 56.31 -31.53
C THR A 3 -38.53 55.83 -30.84
N HIS A 4 -38.48 55.96 -29.52
CA HIS A 4 -37.47 55.30 -28.69
C HIS A 4 -37.85 53.82 -28.52
N THR A 5 -37.11 52.92 -29.14
CA THR A 5 -37.20 51.47 -28.87
C THR A 5 -36.37 51.17 -27.62
N PRO A 6 -36.94 50.63 -26.53
CA PRO A 6 -36.14 50.29 -25.36
C PRO A 6 -35.28 49.06 -25.66
N GLY A 7 -33.98 49.18 -25.39
CA GLY A 7 -33.00 48.12 -25.57
C GLY A 7 -33.30 46.92 -24.68
N ARG A 8 -33.38 45.73 -25.30
CA ARG A 8 -33.38 44.45 -24.57
C ARG A 8 -32.03 44.33 -23.86
N ARG A 9 -32.02 44.44 -22.53
CA ARG A 9 -30.86 44.07 -21.72
C ARG A 9 -30.65 42.56 -21.87
N ALA A 10 -29.64 42.18 -22.63
CA ALA A 10 -29.19 40.80 -22.73
C ALA A 10 -28.62 40.38 -21.36
N PHE A 11 -29.41 39.62 -20.59
CA PHE A 11 -28.90 38.84 -19.47
C PHE A 11 -28.15 37.61 -19.99
N ALA A 12 -27.06 37.84 -20.71
CA ALA A 12 -26.13 36.80 -21.14
C ALA A 12 -24.77 37.10 -20.52
N SER A 13 -24.29 36.20 -19.63
CA SER A 13 -22.87 36.02 -19.22
C SER A 13 -22.66 35.56 -17.76
N ARG A 14 -23.72 35.24 -17.00
CA ARG A 14 -23.55 34.56 -15.69
C ARG A 14 -23.55 33.03 -15.79
N ARG A 15 -23.97 32.45 -16.91
CA ARG A 15 -24.08 30.98 -17.07
C ARG A 15 -22.76 30.32 -17.48
N ASP A 16 -21.90 30.99 -18.25
CA ASP A 16 -20.66 30.39 -18.76
C ASP A 16 -19.54 30.28 -17.73
N ARG A 17 -19.56 31.07 -16.65
CA ARG A 17 -18.55 31.00 -15.59
C ARG A 17 -18.78 29.86 -14.60
N GLY A 18 -20.02 29.37 -14.48
CA GLY A 18 -20.34 28.23 -13.60
C GLY A 18 -19.99 26.88 -14.23
N GLN A 19 -20.13 26.76 -15.55
CA GLN A 19 -19.92 25.50 -16.27
C GLN A 19 -18.47 25.00 -16.20
N VAL A 20 -17.50 25.91 -16.31
CA VAL A 20 -16.07 25.58 -16.21
C VAL A 20 -15.70 25.12 -14.80
N ALA A 21 -16.27 25.73 -13.77
CA ALA A 21 -16.01 25.35 -12.38
C ALA A 21 -16.52 23.93 -12.06
N PHE A 22 -17.68 23.53 -12.59
CA PHE A 22 -18.21 22.17 -12.43
C PHE A 22 -17.41 21.12 -13.20
N GLU A 23 -16.87 21.46 -14.37
CA GLU A 23 -16.03 20.57 -15.16
C GLU A 23 -14.71 20.24 -14.44
N TYR A 24 -14.06 21.25 -13.84
CA TYR A 24 -12.86 21.04 -13.01
C TYR A 24 -13.16 20.32 -11.68
N MET A 25 -14.38 20.50 -11.12
CA MET A 25 -14.81 19.80 -9.90
C MET A 25 -14.94 18.28 -10.09
N GLY A 26 -15.11 17.80 -11.34
CA GLY A 26 -15.03 16.37 -11.66
C GLY A 26 -13.60 15.83 -11.71
N PHE A 27 -12.61 16.68 -11.99
CA PHE A 27 -11.21 16.26 -12.13
C PHE A 27 -10.48 16.18 -10.79
N ILE A 28 -10.82 17.04 -9.81
CA ILE A 28 -10.27 16.99 -8.45
C ILE A 28 -10.47 15.62 -7.77
N PRO A 29 -11.69 15.04 -7.69
CA PRO A 29 -11.88 13.73 -7.08
C PRO A 29 -11.18 12.62 -7.86
N LEU A 30 -11.09 12.72 -9.19
CA LEU A 30 -10.32 11.78 -10.01
C LEU A 30 -8.81 11.85 -9.68
N MET A 31 -8.25 13.06 -9.58
CA MET A 31 -6.85 13.26 -9.20
C MET A 31 -6.57 12.77 -7.77
N LEU A 32 -7.50 12.98 -6.85
CA LEU A 32 -7.41 12.43 -5.49
C LEU A 32 -7.40 10.89 -5.52
N LEU A 33 -8.27 10.28 -6.31
CA LEU A 33 -8.37 8.83 -6.43
C LEU A 33 -7.09 8.23 -7.07
N VAL A 34 -6.53 8.89 -8.08
CA VAL A 34 -5.23 8.52 -8.66
C VAL A 34 -4.09 8.68 -7.65
N GLY A 35 -4.05 9.80 -6.92
CA GLY A 35 -3.07 10.01 -5.85
C GLY A 35 -3.16 8.94 -4.76
N LEU A 36 -4.38 8.53 -4.42
CA LEU A 36 -4.63 7.46 -3.46
C LEU A 36 -4.13 6.10 -3.95
N PHE A 37 -4.35 5.78 -5.23
CA PHE A 37 -3.79 4.57 -5.83
C PHE A 37 -2.26 4.62 -5.88
N ALA A 38 -1.65 5.77 -6.14
CA ALA A 38 -0.19 5.91 -6.09
C ALA A 38 0.35 5.64 -4.67
N ILE A 39 -0.31 6.20 -3.65
CA ILE A 39 0.01 5.92 -2.24
C ILE A 39 -0.17 4.42 -1.94
N GLN A 40 -1.27 3.82 -2.39
CA GLN A 40 -1.56 2.40 -2.21
C GLN A 40 -0.46 1.50 -2.79
N LEU A 41 0.01 1.82 -4.00
CA LEU A 41 1.12 1.11 -4.64
C LEU A 41 2.42 1.28 -3.84
N GLY A 42 2.70 2.48 -3.33
CA GLY A 42 3.85 2.74 -2.46
C GLY A 42 3.82 1.91 -1.18
N VAL A 43 2.65 1.84 -0.53
CA VAL A 43 2.42 1.03 0.67
C VAL A 43 2.59 -0.46 0.39
N ALA A 44 2.07 -0.96 -0.73
CA ALA A 44 2.23 -2.35 -1.15
C ALA A 44 3.70 -2.70 -1.40
N ALA A 45 4.45 -1.83 -2.09
CA ALA A 45 5.88 -2.00 -2.32
C ALA A 45 6.67 -1.98 -1.00
N TYR A 46 6.32 -1.10 -0.07
CA TYR A 46 6.93 -1.05 1.26
C TYR A 46 6.70 -2.34 2.05
N ALA A 47 5.47 -2.87 2.05
CA ALA A 47 5.16 -4.15 2.69
C ALA A 47 5.94 -5.32 2.08
N ALA A 48 6.10 -5.35 0.76
CA ALA A 48 6.91 -6.36 0.07
C ALA A 48 8.40 -6.28 0.46
N ASN A 49 8.95 -5.07 0.58
CA ASN A 49 10.32 -4.87 1.07
C ASN A 49 10.49 -5.35 2.51
N GLN A 50 9.53 -5.04 3.40
CA GLN A 50 9.56 -5.48 4.78
C GLN A 50 9.47 -7.02 4.91
N ALA A 51 8.68 -7.67 4.07
CA ALA A 51 8.64 -9.14 4.00
C ALA A 51 10.04 -9.72 3.69
N GLY A 52 10.79 -9.08 2.79
CA GLY A 52 12.15 -9.48 2.44
C GLY A 52 13.14 -9.31 3.60
N THR A 53 13.08 -8.20 4.32
CA THR A 53 13.89 -7.95 5.52
C THR A 53 13.64 -9.00 6.59
N GLY A 54 12.36 -9.24 6.94
CA GLY A 54 11.98 -10.24 7.93
C GLY A 54 12.40 -11.66 7.53
N ALA A 55 12.23 -12.05 6.26
CA ALA A 55 12.65 -13.36 5.76
C ALA A 55 14.16 -13.58 5.88
N ARG A 56 14.96 -12.59 5.49
CA ARG A 56 16.43 -12.67 5.56
C ARG A 56 16.92 -12.73 7.01
N THR A 57 16.35 -11.93 7.91
CA THR A 57 16.75 -11.95 9.33
C THR A 57 16.32 -13.25 10.01
N ALA A 58 15.11 -13.75 9.75
CA ALA A 58 14.66 -15.03 10.28
C ALA A 58 15.51 -16.20 9.77
N ALA A 59 15.92 -16.18 8.49
CA ALA A 59 16.81 -17.20 7.93
C ALA A 59 18.20 -17.19 8.60
N ARG A 60 18.77 -16.00 8.86
CA ARG A 60 20.05 -15.85 9.59
C ARG A 60 19.98 -16.33 11.02
N ALA A 61 18.89 -16.00 11.72
CA ALA A 61 18.69 -16.52 13.07
C ALA A 61 18.60 -18.05 13.02
N ALA A 62 17.83 -18.60 12.10
CA ALA A 62 17.68 -20.06 12.00
C ALA A 62 18.94 -20.80 11.54
N SER A 63 19.90 -20.14 10.88
CA SER A 63 21.22 -20.73 10.59
C SER A 63 22.15 -20.77 11.81
N GLN A 64 21.85 -20.03 12.88
CA GLN A 64 22.60 -20.05 14.15
C GLN A 64 22.06 -21.10 15.13
N ASP A 65 21.25 -22.05 14.65
CA ASP A 65 20.65 -23.15 15.41
C ASP A 65 19.83 -22.73 16.65
N VAL A 66 19.36 -21.48 16.68
CA VAL A 66 18.42 -21.02 17.71
C VAL A 66 17.02 -21.63 17.51
N PRO A 67 16.24 -21.78 18.60
CA PRO A 67 14.87 -22.28 18.53
C PRO A 67 14.02 -21.52 17.50
N ARG A 68 13.10 -22.24 16.85
CA ARG A 68 12.25 -21.69 15.79
C ARG A 68 11.49 -20.43 16.22
N GLY A 69 10.98 -20.41 17.45
CA GLY A 69 10.26 -19.27 18.00
C GLY A 69 11.11 -17.99 18.05
N ASP A 70 12.40 -18.14 18.35
CA ASP A 70 13.35 -17.03 18.44
C ASP A 70 13.73 -16.50 17.05
N SER A 71 13.84 -17.39 16.05
CA SER A 71 14.09 -16.99 14.66
C SER A 71 12.93 -16.18 14.06
N GLU A 72 11.69 -16.60 14.33
CA GLU A 72 10.49 -15.86 13.88
C GLU A 72 10.35 -14.54 14.63
N ARG A 73 10.72 -14.48 15.92
CA ARG A 73 10.74 -13.22 16.69
C ARG A 73 11.76 -12.24 16.14
N ALA A 74 12.99 -12.69 15.88
CA ALA A 74 14.04 -11.86 15.27
C ALA A 74 13.62 -11.32 13.88
N GLY A 75 12.93 -12.15 13.08
CA GLY A 75 12.35 -11.71 11.81
C GLY A 75 11.28 -10.62 11.97
N ARG A 76 10.44 -10.71 13.00
CA ARG A 76 9.40 -9.71 13.32
C ARG A 76 9.99 -8.39 13.83
N GLU A 77 10.95 -8.46 14.73
CA GLU A 77 11.64 -7.28 15.31
C GLU A 77 12.44 -6.50 14.25
N ALA A 78 12.87 -7.17 13.18
CA ALA A 78 13.54 -6.51 12.06
C ALA A 78 12.58 -5.76 11.11
N MET A 79 11.26 -5.90 11.30
CA MET A 79 10.24 -5.21 10.51
C MET A 79 9.66 -4.03 11.32
N SER A 80 9.09 -3.03 10.64
CA SER A 80 8.38 -1.94 11.32
C SER A 80 7.23 -2.46 12.17
N ASP A 81 7.05 -1.95 13.40
CA ASP A 81 6.07 -2.41 14.40
C ASP A 81 4.68 -2.72 13.84
N TRP A 82 4.15 -1.85 12.99
CA TRP A 82 2.82 -2.01 12.42
C TRP A 82 2.71 -3.23 11.47
N LEU A 83 3.74 -3.51 10.68
CA LEU A 83 3.79 -4.66 9.75
C LEU A 83 4.35 -5.93 10.41
N GLY A 84 5.24 -5.78 11.40
CA GLY A 84 5.86 -6.88 12.15
C GLY A 84 4.94 -7.50 13.21
N SER A 85 3.78 -6.89 13.50
CA SER A 85 2.80 -7.46 14.43
C SER A 85 2.32 -8.86 14.01
N HIS A 86 2.00 -9.72 14.98
CA HIS A 86 1.52 -11.09 14.74
C HIS A 86 0.24 -11.16 13.89
N LYS A 87 -0.55 -10.08 13.88
CA LYS A 87 -1.77 -9.98 13.07
C LYS A 87 -1.46 -9.69 11.60
N ASN A 88 -0.33 -9.03 11.32
CA ASN A 88 0.03 -8.53 10.00
C ASN A 88 1.21 -9.27 9.36
N SER A 89 1.90 -10.14 10.10
CA SER A 89 2.99 -10.96 9.59
C SER A 89 2.79 -12.44 9.91
N LYS A 90 3.08 -13.31 8.93
CA LYS A 90 3.09 -14.78 9.10
C LYS A 90 4.40 -15.34 8.58
N PHE A 91 5.09 -16.11 9.41
CA PHE A 91 6.34 -16.78 9.06
C PHE A 91 6.08 -18.28 8.87
N SER A 92 6.69 -18.88 7.86
CA SER A 92 6.65 -20.31 7.62
C SER A 92 8.01 -20.79 7.17
N ARG A 93 8.61 -21.69 7.95
CA ARG A 93 9.85 -22.37 7.58
C ARG A 93 9.55 -23.61 6.74
N HIS A 94 10.32 -23.81 5.68
CA HIS A 94 10.41 -25.02 4.87
C HIS A 94 11.90 -25.41 4.76
N GLY A 95 12.22 -26.71 4.75
CA GLY A 95 13.60 -27.20 4.57
C GLY A 95 14.13 -28.14 5.66
N GLY A 96 14.96 -29.11 5.23
CA GLY A 96 15.57 -30.21 5.98
C GLY A 96 17.02 -29.95 6.42
N SER A 97 17.79 -30.99 6.76
CA SER A 97 19.10 -30.90 7.44
C SER A 97 20.21 -30.12 6.71
N GLY A 98 20.05 -29.78 5.41
CA GLY A 98 21.05 -29.03 4.63
C GLY A 98 20.74 -27.55 4.36
N ASP A 99 19.49 -27.21 4.02
CA ASP A 99 19.08 -25.84 3.67
C ASP A 99 17.83 -25.40 4.46
N VAL A 100 17.81 -24.15 4.91
CA VAL A 100 16.70 -23.53 5.63
C VAL A 100 16.05 -22.44 4.77
N THR A 101 14.79 -22.65 4.38
CA THR A 101 13.97 -21.64 3.71
C THR A 101 12.97 -21.01 4.67
N TYR A 102 13.01 -19.69 4.85
CA TYR A 102 11.96 -18.93 5.52
C TYR A 102 11.09 -18.18 4.52
N THR A 103 9.78 -18.35 4.65
CA THR A 103 8.79 -17.57 3.91
C THR A 103 8.08 -16.62 4.85
N THR A 104 8.15 -15.33 4.56
CA THR A 104 7.46 -14.26 5.29
C THR A 104 6.31 -13.74 4.44
N ARG A 105 5.15 -13.63 5.07
CA ARG A 105 3.94 -13.01 4.50
C ARG A 105 3.59 -11.77 5.31
N VAL A 106 3.29 -10.68 4.63
CA VAL A 106 2.94 -9.39 5.24
C VAL A 106 1.64 -8.90 4.63
N ARG A 107 0.66 -8.52 5.45
CA ARG A 107 -0.63 -8.00 4.97
C ARG A 107 -0.42 -6.63 4.34
N ILE A 108 -0.99 -6.39 3.16
CA ILE A 108 -0.94 -5.09 2.49
C ILE A 108 -2.03 -4.19 3.11
N PRO A 109 -1.67 -3.04 3.72
CA PRO A 109 -2.65 -2.10 4.26
C PRO A 109 -3.49 -1.47 3.15
N SER A 110 -4.78 -1.26 3.39
CA SER A 110 -5.64 -0.48 2.49
C SER A 110 -5.65 0.99 2.89
N VAL A 111 -5.54 1.87 1.89
CA VAL A 111 -5.68 3.32 2.02
C VAL A 111 -6.91 3.82 1.23
N VAL A 112 -7.56 2.94 0.45
CA VAL A 112 -8.75 3.28 -0.35
C VAL A 112 -10.02 3.10 0.49
N PRO A 113 -10.84 4.16 0.70
CA PRO A 113 -12.14 4.04 1.37
C PRO A 113 -13.04 3.04 0.64
N GLY A 114 -13.52 2.01 1.35
CA GLY A 114 -14.46 1.01 0.83
C GLY A 114 -13.84 -0.30 0.33
N ILE A 115 -12.51 -0.46 0.40
CA ILE A 115 -11.83 -1.74 0.13
C ILE A 115 -11.00 -2.11 1.36
N ASP A 116 -11.34 -3.18 2.08
CA ASP A 116 -10.70 -3.49 3.37
C ASP A 116 -9.56 -4.53 3.27
N ASP A 117 -9.42 -5.20 2.13
CA ASP A 117 -8.44 -6.27 1.94
C ASP A 117 -7.77 -6.23 0.55
N TRP A 118 -6.46 -5.91 0.54
CA TRP A 118 -5.59 -5.96 -0.65
C TRP A 118 -4.72 -7.23 -0.69
N GLY A 119 -4.94 -8.17 0.24
CA GLY A 119 -4.22 -9.43 0.30
C GLY A 119 -2.86 -9.36 1.00
N TRP A 120 -1.99 -10.31 0.67
CA TRP A 120 -0.72 -10.56 1.36
C TRP A 120 0.47 -10.51 0.40
N ALA A 121 1.50 -9.73 0.74
CA ALA A 121 2.80 -9.80 0.10
C ALA A 121 3.59 -11.01 0.63
N LYS A 122 4.08 -11.88 -0.25
CA LYS A 122 4.84 -13.10 0.12
C LYS A 122 6.26 -13.05 -0.45
N ARG A 123 7.26 -13.29 0.40
CA ARG A 123 8.67 -13.48 -0.01
C ARG A 123 9.31 -14.63 0.74
N SER A 124 10.18 -15.37 0.05
CA SER A 124 10.94 -16.50 0.58
C SER A 124 12.44 -16.26 0.47
N SER A 125 13.20 -16.71 1.46
CA SER A 125 14.67 -16.67 1.48
C SER A 125 15.20 -18.03 1.95
N THR A 126 16.13 -18.60 1.20
CA THR A 126 16.82 -19.86 1.52
C THR A 126 18.25 -19.57 1.94
N MET A 127 18.71 -20.17 3.04
CA MET A 127 20.10 -20.14 3.48
C MET A 127 20.61 -21.57 3.74
N PRO A 128 21.85 -21.89 3.32
CA PRO A 128 22.50 -23.16 3.65
C PRO A 128 22.85 -23.20 5.14
N ARG A 129 22.77 -24.40 5.72
CA ARG A 129 23.20 -24.66 7.10
C ARG A 129 24.72 -24.80 7.11
N GLY A 130 25.38 -23.94 7.88
CA GLY A 130 26.80 -24.03 8.21
C GLY A 130 27.00 -24.74 9.54
#